data_AF-A0A9X9CAF4-F1
#
_entry.id   AF-A0A9X9CAF4-F1
#
_cell.length_a   1.000
_cell.length_b   1.000
_cell.length_c   1.000
_cell.angle_alpha   90.00
_cell.angle_beta   90.00
_cell.angle_gamma   90.00
#
_symmetry.space_group_name_H-M   'P 1'
#
loop_
_entity.id
_entity.type
_entity.pdbx_description
1 polymer ?
#
loop_
_entity_poly.entity_id
_entity_poly.type
_entity_poly.pdbx_seq_one_letter_code
_entity_poly.pdbx_strand_id
1 'polypeptide(L)'
;MKTAIYLRKSRADLEAEARGEGETLAKHRTTLLKIAKEMNLNVLSVREEIVSGESLVKRPEMLALLEEIEDNKYDVVLCMDMDRLGRGGMKEQGIILETFKRSNTKIMTPRKTYDLNDEWDEEYSEFEAFMARKELKIITRRMQRGRIASVEAGNYLGTHAPYGYDIHRLNKRERTLTINPEEASVVRMIFDWYAHEDMGANAIRSKLNDLGYKSKLGNEWNPYSILDILKNNVYIGKVTWQKRKEVKRPDAVKRSCARQDKSDWIIADGKHEPIIPASLFEQVQEKLNSRYHIPYNTNGIKNPLAGIVKCAKCGYSMVQRYPKNRKETMDCKHRGCENKSSYTELIEKRLLEALKEWYINYKADFEKHKQGDRLKETQVIQMNEAALRKLEKELVDVQKQKNNLHDLLERGVYTVDMFLERSNVVSDRITEITSTMENLKKEIKTEIKKEKVKKDTIPQVEHVLDLYFKTDDPKKKNSLLKSVLEKAVYKKEKWQRLDDFELVLYPKLPQDGDI
;
A
#
# COMPACT_ATOMS: atom_id res chain seq x y z
N MET A 1 21.14 35.97 18.81
CA MET A 1 20.05 35.09 18.40
C MET A 1 20.61 33.70 18.10
N LYS A 2 20.11 32.68 18.80
CA LYS A 2 20.40 31.26 18.55
C LYS A 2 19.83 30.88 17.19
N THR A 3 20.69 30.42 16.29
CA THR A 3 20.34 30.26 14.87
C THR A 3 20.60 28.84 14.38
N ALA A 4 19.63 28.27 13.66
CA ALA A 4 19.84 27.06 12.86
C ALA A 4 19.94 27.43 11.38
N ILE A 5 20.80 26.74 10.63
CA ILE A 5 20.87 26.85 9.16
C ILE A 5 20.23 25.62 8.55
N TYR A 6 19.26 25.82 7.66
CA TYR A 6 18.63 24.74 6.91
C TYR A 6 18.95 24.83 5.42
N LEU A 7 19.67 23.82 4.93
CA LEU A 7 20.14 23.72 3.56
C LEU A 7 19.43 22.58 2.84
N ARG A 8 18.82 22.89 1.69
CA ARG A 8 18.16 21.89 0.86
C ARG A 8 18.39 22.15 -0.63
N LYS A 9 18.64 21.10 -1.41
CA LYS A 9 18.66 21.19 -2.89
C LYS A 9 17.23 21.32 -3.45
N SER A 10 17.06 22.21 -4.43
CA SER A 10 15.86 22.26 -5.26
C SER A 10 16.00 21.30 -6.44
N ARG A 11 14.90 21.04 -7.16
CA ARG A 11 14.97 20.29 -8.42
C ARG A 11 15.76 21.06 -9.49
N ALA A 12 15.65 22.38 -9.52
CA ALA A 12 16.41 23.21 -10.44
C ALA A 12 17.92 23.15 -10.13
N ASP A 13 18.29 23.07 -8.86
CA ASP A 13 19.67 22.94 -8.40
C ASP A 13 20.29 21.61 -8.88
N LEU A 14 19.53 20.51 -8.82
CA LEU A 14 19.94 19.21 -9.35
C LEU A 14 20.12 19.23 -10.87
N GLU A 15 19.24 19.93 -11.59
CA GLU A 15 19.34 20.10 -13.04
C GLU A 15 20.49 21.03 -13.46
N ALA A 16 20.85 22.02 -12.63
CA ALA A 16 21.99 22.91 -12.81
C ALA A 16 23.32 22.18 -12.53
N GLU A 17 23.38 21.40 -11.44
CA GLU A 17 24.52 20.53 -11.14
C GLU A 17 24.76 19.49 -12.25
N ALA A 18 23.69 18.88 -12.78
CA ALA A 18 23.78 17.95 -13.91
C ALA A 18 24.27 18.62 -15.21
N ARG A 19 24.17 19.95 -15.31
CA ARG A 19 24.70 20.77 -16.40
C ARG A 19 26.14 21.26 -16.16
N GLY A 20 26.74 20.91 -15.02
CA GLY A 20 28.13 21.25 -14.68
C GLY A 20 28.31 22.56 -13.91
N GLU A 21 27.24 23.15 -13.36
CA GLU A 21 27.31 24.45 -12.67
C GLU A 21 27.92 24.40 -11.24
N GLY A 22 28.50 23.26 -10.85
CA GLY A 22 29.18 23.04 -9.56
C GLY A 22 28.23 22.76 -8.39
N GLU A 23 28.78 22.40 -7.22
CA GLU A 23 28.00 22.00 -6.04
C GLU A 23 27.18 23.17 -5.46
N THR A 24 25.86 23.08 -5.61
CA THR A 24 24.92 24.15 -5.23
C THR A 24 24.80 24.28 -3.71
N LEU A 25 24.84 23.16 -2.97
CA LEU A 25 24.80 23.20 -1.50
C LEU A 25 26.02 23.92 -0.91
N ALA A 26 27.21 23.70 -1.45
CA ALA A 26 28.42 24.36 -0.98
C ALA A 26 28.31 25.89 -1.15
N LYS A 27 27.77 26.35 -2.29
CA LYS A 27 27.50 27.78 -2.54
C LYS A 27 26.47 28.35 -1.57
N HIS A 28 25.35 27.65 -1.36
CA HIS A 28 24.31 28.07 -0.40
C HIS A 28 24.87 28.14 1.02
N ARG A 29 25.61 27.12 1.45
CA ARG A 29 26.27 27.06 2.77
C ARG A 29 27.20 28.25 2.97
N THR A 30 28.03 28.54 1.98
CA THR A 30 28.97 29.67 2.03
C THR A 30 28.23 31.01 2.16
N THR A 31 27.15 31.16 1.40
CA THR A 31 26.31 32.37 1.43
C THR A 31 25.63 32.55 2.79
N LEU A 32 24.98 31.51 3.32
CA LEU A 32 24.28 31.59 4.61
C LEU A 32 25.24 31.79 5.78
N LEU A 33 26.41 31.15 5.77
CA LEU A 33 27.45 31.38 6.80
C LEU A 33 28.01 32.80 6.74
N LYS A 34 28.16 33.38 5.54
CA LYS A 34 28.57 34.77 5.38
C LYS A 34 27.54 35.72 5.99
N ILE A 35 26.25 35.53 5.69
CA ILE A 35 25.16 36.32 6.25
C ILE A 35 25.10 36.17 7.77
N ALA A 36 25.23 34.95 8.29
CA ALA A 36 25.25 34.70 9.73
C ALA A 36 26.39 35.46 10.42
N LYS A 37 27.57 35.54 9.79
CA LYS A 37 28.71 36.31 10.29
C LYS A 37 28.46 37.82 10.22
N GLU A 38 27.92 38.33 9.12
CA GLU A 38 27.60 39.76 8.94
C GLU A 38 26.55 40.25 9.93
N MET A 39 25.59 39.39 10.28
CA MET A 39 24.50 39.70 11.22
C MET A 39 24.80 39.29 12.67
N ASN A 40 26.03 38.84 12.99
CA ASN A 40 26.43 38.36 14.32
C ASN A 40 25.48 37.29 14.91
N LEU A 41 25.02 36.36 14.08
CA LEU A 41 24.15 35.26 14.48
C LEU A 41 24.97 34.12 15.10
N ASN A 42 24.47 33.56 16.21
CA ASN A 42 25.09 32.41 16.85
C ASN A 42 24.56 31.12 16.22
N VAL A 43 25.29 30.58 15.25
CA VAL A 43 24.91 29.35 14.53
C VAL A 43 25.18 28.14 15.42
N LEU A 44 24.11 27.52 15.91
CA LEU A 44 24.18 26.34 16.78
C LEU A 44 24.13 25.02 16.00
N SER A 45 23.46 25.02 14.85
CA SER A 45 23.24 23.80 14.06
C SER A 45 23.15 24.11 12.57
N VAL A 46 23.65 23.19 11.74
CA VAL A 46 23.55 23.23 10.27
C VAL A 46 22.99 21.90 9.81
N ARG A 47 21.78 21.92 9.22
CA ARG A 47 21.09 20.73 8.72
C ARG A 47 21.09 20.74 7.19
N GLU A 48 21.51 19.63 6.57
CA GLU A 48 21.65 19.52 5.11
C GLU A 48 20.80 18.36 4.57
N GLU A 49 19.95 18.65 3.58
CA GLU A 49 19.04 17.67 3.00
C GLU A 49 19.12 17.63 1.46
N ILE A 50 19.38 16.42 0.92
CA ILE A 50 19.54 16.17 -0.52
C ILE A 50 18.23 15.69 -1.17
N VAL A 51 17.17 15.47 -0.38
CA VAL A 51 15.94 14.84 -0.85
C VAL A 51 15.06 15.83 -1.64
N SER A 52 14.70 15.46 -2.88
CA SER A 52 13.75 16.20 -3.72
C SER A 52 12.30 15.74 -3.52
N GLY A 53 11.85 15.72 -2.27
CA GLY A 53 10.50 15.28 -1.87
C GLY A 53 9.49 16.42 -1.74
N GLU A 54 8.28 16.24 -2.29
CA GLU A 54 7.12 17.11 -1.98
C GLU A 54 6.62 16.88 -0.55
N SER A 55 6.85 15.69 0.02
CA SER A 55 6.27 15.29 1.30
C SER A 55 7.25 15.42 2.47
N LEU A 56 6.74 15.92 3.59
CA LEU A 56 7.50 16.16 4.82
C LEU A 56 8.03 14.86 5.45
N VAL A 57 7.32 13.73 5.30
CA VAL A 57 7.72 12.41 5.84
C VAL A 57 9.04 11.92 5.25
N LYS A 58 9.40 12.36 4.04
CA LYS A 58 10.66 11.99 3.39
C LYS A 58 11.81 12.95 3.73
N ARG A 59 11.60 13.84 4.70
CA ARG A 59 12.50 14.94 5.06
C ARG A 59 12.93 14.85 6.53
N PRO A 60 13.79 13.87 6.89
CA PRO A 60 14.14 13.61 8.28
C PRO A 60 14.84 14.80 8.95
N GLU A 61 15.67 15.56 8.21
CA GLU A 61 16.36 16.73 8.74
C GLU A 61 15.38 17.89 8.99
N MET A 62 14.35 18.02 8.15
CA MET A 62 13.29 19.00 8.38
C MET A 62 12.44 18.63 9.60
N LEU A 63 12.10 17.35 9.78
CA LEU A 63 11.32 16.89 10.92
C LEU A 63 12.07 17.12 12.23
N ALA A 64 13.34 16.71 12.29
CA ALA A 64 14.18 16.95 13.46
C ALA A 64 14.37 18.45 13.74
N LEU A 65 14.48 19.29 12.70
CA LEU A 65 14.50 20.74 12.86
C LEU A 65 13.19 21.28 13.45
N LEU A 66 12.03 20.79 13.00
CA LEU A 66 10.73 21.20 13.54
C LEU A 66 10.58 20.82 15.01
N GLU A 67 10.99 19.61 15.40
CA GLU A 67 11.01 19.20 16.82
C GLU A 67 11.90 20.12 17.67
N GLU A 68 13.08 20.49 17.18
CA GLU A 68 13.97 21.42 17.88
C GLU A 68 13.43 22.85 17.97
N ILE A 69 12.63 23.27 16.98
CA ILE A 69 11.93 24.55 16.98
C ILE A 69 10.79 24.52 18.03
N GLU A 70 10.04 23.42 18.11
CA GLU A 70 9.00 23.24 19.14
C GLU A 70 9.60 23.26 20.56
N ASP A 71 10.81 22.73 20.73
CA ASP A 71 11.60 22.80 21.98
C ASP A 71 12.17 24.21 22.26
N ASN A 72 11.90 25.22 21.42
CA ASN A 72 12.42 26.59 21.51
C ASN A 72 13.96 26.67 21.53
N LYS A 73 14.66 25.79 20.80
CA LYS A 73 16.13 25.80 20.75
C LYS A 73 16.70 26.95 19.91
N TYR A 74 15.90 27.52 19.00
CA TYR A 74 16.33 28.55 18.06
C TYR A 74 15.41 29.77 18.06
N ASP A 75 16.03 30.94 18.00
CA ASP A 75 15.34 32.22 17.80
C ASP A 75 15.11 32.48 16.30
N VAL A 76 15.99 31.97 15.44
CA VAL A 76 15.99 32.19 13.99
C VAL A 76 16.36 30.91 13.23
N VAL A 77 15.68 30.62 12.13
CA VAL A 77 16.14 29.64 11.14
C VAL A 77 16.51 30.34 9.85
N LEU A 78 17.75 30.16 9.43
CA LEU A 78 18.31 30.75 8.22
C LEU A 78 18.24 29.75 7.05
N CYS A 79 17.62 30.16 5.95
CA CYS A 79 17.51 29.35 4.73
C CYS A 79 17.65 30.25 3.48
N MET A 80 17.94 29.67 2.31
CA MET A 80 18.15 30.48 1.10
C MET A 80 16.88 31.16 0.61
N ASP A 81 15.74 30.48 0.67
CA ASP A 81 14.44 30.99 0.23
C ASP A 81 13.35 30.30 1.06
N MET A 82 12.17 30.93 1.20
CA MET A 82 11.02 30.33 1.91
C MET A 82 10.63 28.95 1.35
N ASP A 83 10.78 28.79 0.04
CA ASP A 83 10.56 27.54 -0.69
C ASP A 83 11.44 26.37 -0.24
N ARG A 84 12.55 26.64 0.47
CA ARG A 84 13.43 25.61 1.03
C ARG A 84 12.77 24.91 2.20
N LEU A 85 11.97 25.62 3.00
CA LEU A 85 11.26 25.06 4.15
C LEU A 85 10.11 24.15 3.70
N GLY A 86 9.32 24.54 2.71
CA GLY A 86 8.27 23.66 2.17
C GLY A 86 7.52 24.24 0.97
N ARG A 87 7.31 23.40 -0.05
CA ARG A 87 6.43 23.65 -1.23
C ARG A 87 5.35 22.56 -1.38
N GLY A 88 5.11 21.80 -0.31
CA GLY A 88 4.28 20.60 -0.29
C GLY A 88 2.78 20.87 -0.41
N GLY A 89 1.97 19.90 0.00
CA GLY A 89 0.53 20.12 0.13
C GLY A 89 0.22 21.19 1.19
N MET A 90 -0.96 21.81 1.12
CA MET A 90 -1.39 22.87 2.06
C MET A 90 -1.25 22.42 3.53
N LYS A 91 -1.53 21.14 3.81
CA LYS A 91 -1.38 20.53 5.14
C LYS A 91 0.07 20.53 5.65
N GLU A 92 1.02 20.08 4.84
CA GLU A 92 2.43 19.97 5.27
C GLU A 92 3.08 21.34 5.42
N GLN A 93 2.67 22.30 4.59
CA GLN A 93 3.12 23.68 4.72
C GLN A 93 2.50 24.38 5.93
N GLY A 94 1.22 24.12 6.22
CA GLY A 94 0.57 24.60 7.43
C GLY A 94 1.30 24.16 8.69
N ILE A 95 1.70 22.88 8.76
CA ILE A 95 2.50 22.36 9.89
C ILE A 95 3.78 23.17 10.07
N ILE A 96 4.53 23.43 8.98
CA ILE A 96 5.77 24.20 9.07
C ILE A 96 5.50 25.61 9.58
N LEU A 97 4.61 26.37 8.94
CA LEU A 97 4.36 27.76 9.32
C LEU A 97 3.77 27.86 10.75
N GLU A 98 2.90 26.93 11.14
CA GLU A 98 2.31 26.88 12.46
C GLU A 98 3.35 26.58 13.55
N THR A 99 4.28 25.65 13.33
CA THR A 99 5.37 25.36 14.27
C THR A 99 6.22 26.61 14.52
N PHE A 100 6.62 27.32 13.46
CA PHE A 100 7.40 28.56 13.57
C PHE A 100 6.63 29.68 14.28
N LYS A 101 5.32 29.81 14.01
CA LYS A 101 4.45 30.80 14.67
C LYS A 101 4.32 30.52 16.17
N ARG A 102 4.06 29.25 16.53
CA ARG A 102 3.89 28.81 17.93
C ARG A 102 5.16 28.97 18.77
N SER A 103 6.32 28.67 18.20
CA SER A 103 7.62 28.83 18.89
C SER A 103 8.17 30.26 18.86
N ASN A 104 7.49 31.18 18.15
CA ASN A 104 7.98 32.55 17.91
C ASN A 104 9.38 32.58 17.26
N THR A 105 9.73 31.53 16.51
CA THR A 105 11.01 31.44 15.80
C THR A 105 10.89 32.17 14.46
N LYS A 106 11.82 33.06 14.15
CA LYS A 106 11.79 33.83 12.90
C LYS A 106 12.39 33.05 11.75
N ILE A 107 11.84 33.21 10.55
CA ILE A 107 12.42 32.65 9.33
C ILE A 107 13.28 33.73 8.70
N MET A 108 14.57 33.47 8.47
CA MET A 108 15.46 34.42 7.82
C MET A 108 15.90 33.89 6.46
N THR A 109 15.82 34.76 5.46
CA THR A 109 16.36 34.55 4.12
C THR A 109 17.33 35.69 3.80
N PRO A 110 18.20 35.57 2.78
CA PRO A 110 19.07 36.67 2.35
C PRO A 110 18.32 37.94 1.97
N ARG A 111 17.02 37.85 1.64
CA ARG A 111 16.20 38.99 1.21
C ARG A 111 15.42 39.65 2.34
N LYS A 112 14.88 38.83 3.25
CA LYS A 112 13.93 39.26 4.27
C LYS A 112 13.93 38.31 5.46
N THR A 113 13.69 38.86 6.64
CA THR A 113 13.32 38.12 7.85
C THR A 113 11.80 38.17 7.99
N TYR A 114 11.19 37.01 8.22
CA TYR A 114 9.74 36.83 8.38
C TYR A 114 9.46 36.53 9.84
N ASP A 115 8.60 37.32 10.44
CA ASP A 115 8.01 37.08 11.75
C ASP A 115 6.55 36.66 11.58
N LEU A 116 6.23 35.38 11.77
CA LEU A 116 4.87 34.86 11.52
C LEU A 116 3.83 35.30 12.57
N ASN A 117 4.25 36.05 13.60
CA ASN A 117 3.34 36.71 14.54
C ASN A 117 2.99 38.15 14.10
N ASP A 118 3.66 38.68 13.07
CA ASP A 118 3.24 39.90 12.37
C ASP A 118 2.29 39.54 11.21
N GLU A 119 1.15 40.23 11.14
CA GLU A 119 0.09 39.94 10.16
C GLU A 119 0.59 40.07 8.72
N TRP A 120 1.43 41.08 8.41
CA TRP A 120 1.92 41.31 7.05
C TRP A 120 2.94 40.25 6.63
N ASP A 121 3.81 39.85 7.54
CA ASP A 121 4.80 38.80 7.29
C ASP A 121 4.14 37.42 7.14
N GLU A 122 3.10 37.13 7.93
CA GLU A 122 2.28 35.93 7.78
C GLU A 122 1.60 35.89 6.40
N GLU A 123 0.81 36.91 6.05
CA GLU A 123 0.12 37.00 4.76
C GLU A 123 1.09 36.91 3.56
N TYR A 124 2.23 37.60 3.65
CA TYR A 124 3.22 37.59 2.60
C TYR A 124 3.87 36.20 2.45
N SER A 125 4.11 35.48 3.54
CA SER A 125 4.62 34.10 3.50
C SER A 125 3.64 33.13 2.84
N GLU A 126 2.33 33.27 3.09
CA GLU A 126 1.28 32.47 2.47
C GLU A 126 1.16 32.76 0.97
N PHE A 127 1.29 34.03 0.58
CA PHE A 127 1.26 34.45 -0.80
C PHE A 127 2.45 33.90 -1.60
N GLU A 128 3.67 34.00 -1.09
CA GLU A 128 4.86 33.43 -1.74
C GLU A 128 4.72 31.91 -1.93
N ALA A 129 4.27 31.23 -0.89
CA ALA A 129 3.96 29.80 -0.93
C ALA A 129 2.93 29.44 -2.02
N PHE A 130 1.87 30.24 -2.15
CA PHE A 130 0.87 30.05 -3.19
C PHE A 130 1.47 30.22 -4.60
N MET A 131 2.26 31.28 -4.81
CA MET A 131 2.89 31.58 -6.09
C MET A 131 3.86 30.48 -6.51
N ALA A 132 4.68 29.99 -5.58
CA ALA A 132 5.56 28.85 -5.78
C ALA A 132 4.83 27.58 -6.26
N ARG A 133 3.70 27.24 -5.62
CA ARG A 133 2.87 26.10 -6.03
C ARG A 133 2.23 26.30 -7.41
N LYS A 134 1.78 27.52 -7.70
CA LYS A 134 1.19 27.89 -9.00
C LYS A 134 2.23 27.76 -10.12
N GLU A 135 3.45 28.24 -9.88
CA GLU A 135 4.57 28.12 -10.81
C GLU A 135 4.89 26.65 -11.10
N LEU A 136 5.00 25.81 -10.06
CA LEU A 136 5.25 24.37 -10.23
C LEU A 136 4.15 23.69 -11.08
N LYS A 137 2.88 24.05 -10.86
CA LYS A 137 1.75 23.55 -11.68
C LYS A 137 1.88 23.99 -13.14
N ILE A 138 2.26 25.24 -13.40
CA ILE A 138 2.46 25.77 -14.76
C ILE A 138 3.63 25.05 -15.45
N ILE A 139 4.78 24.91 -14.78
CA ILE A 139 5.95 24.20 -15.31
C ILE A 139 5.59 22.75 -15.64
N THR A 140 4.91 22.06 -14.71
CA THR A 140 4.47 20.67 -14.93
C THR A 140 3.54 20.55 -16.13
N ARG A 141 2.55 21.44 -16.26
CA ARG A 141 1.65 21.49 -17.42
C ARG A 141 2.42 21.73 -18.72
N ARG A 142 3.38 22.67 -18.73
CA ARG A 142 4.24 22.94 -19.90
C ARG A 142 5.10 21.74 -20.27
N MET A 143 5.73 21.07 -19.30
CA MET A 143 6.50 19.85 -19.55
C MET A 143 5.61 18.73 -20.11
N GLN A 144 4.42 18.51 -19.57
CA GLN A 144 3.49 17.51 -20.08
C GLN A 144 3.07 17.81 -21.51
N ARG A 145 2.72 19.06 -21.82
CA ARG A 145 2.43 19.51 -23.20
C ARG A 145 3.62 19.27 -24.12
N GLY A 146 4.84 19.60 -23.69
CA GLY A 146 6.06 19.35 -24.47
C GLY A 146 6.30 17.86 -24.74
N ARG A 147 6.02 16.98 -23.78
CA ARG A 147 6.09 15.53 -23.99
C ARG A 147 5.05 15.05 -25.00
N ILE A 148 3.81 15.53 -24.88
CA ILE A 148 2.72 15.18 -25.82
C ILE A 148 3.10 15.61 -27.24
N ALA A 149 3.49 16.87 -27.43
CA ALA A 149 3.92 17.39 -28.73
C ALA A 149 5.12 16.61 -29.31
N SER A 150 6.07 16.19 -28.45
CA SER A 150 7.21 15.38 -28.89
C SER A 150 6.81 13.99 -29.38
N VAL A 151 5.82 13.36 -28.72
CA VAL A 151 5.25 12.07 -29.16
C VAL A 151 4.45 12.23 -30.45
N GLU A 152 3.63 13.28 -30.56
CA GLU A 152 2.87 13.60 -31.76
C GLU A 152 3.78 13.87 -32.96
N ALA A 153 4.95 14.45 -32.73
CA ALA A 153 6.02 14.60 -33.73
C ALA A 153 6.79 13.29 -34.01
N GLY A 154 6.37 12.15 -33.46
CA GLY A 154 6.94 10.82 -33.74
C GLY A 154 8.22 10.48 -32.97
N ASN A 155 8.59 11.25 -31.94
CA ASN A 155 9.79 10.96 -31.15
C ASN A 155 9.54 9.87 -30.09
N TYR A 156 10.56 9.05 -29.85
CA TYR A 156 10.55 8.00 -28.84
C TYR A 156 10.97 8.52 -27.47
N LEU A 157 10.05 8.49 -26.49
CA LEU A 157 10.30 9.00 -25.13
C LEU A 157 10.70 7.92 -24.10
N GLY A 158 10.70 6.64 -24.48
CA GLY A 158 11.03 5.55 -23.56
C GLY A 158 12.47 5.61 -23.07
N THR A 159 12.70 5.20 -21.82
CA THR A 159 14.05 5.12 -21.24
C THR A 159 14.87 4.00 -21.87
N HIS A 160 14.23 2.87 -22.15
CA HIS A 160 14.85 1.68 -22.73
C HIS A 160 14.26 1.40 -24.09
N ALA A 161 15.08 0.98 -25.05
CA ALA A 161 14.59 0.59 -26.37
C ALA A 161 13.74 -0.71 -26.26
N PRO A 162 12.67 -0.84 -27.06
CA PRO A 162 11.99 -2.11 -27.22
C PRO A 162 12.90 -3.15 -27.87
N TYR A 163 12.68 -4.43 -27.60
CA TYR A 163 13.42 -5.53 -28.24
C TYR A 163 13.21 -5.49 -29.76
N GLY A 164 14.28 -5.61 -30.56
CA GLY A 164 14.26 -5.42 -32.02
C GLY A 164 14.73 -4.04 -32.48
N TYR A 165 14.89 -3.09 -31.55
CA TYR A 165 15.33 -1.73 -31.85
C TYR A 165 16.43 -1.27 -30.90
N ASP A 166 17.20 -0.28 -31.31
CA ASP A 166 18.11 0.50 -30.47
C ASP A 166 17.72 1.99 -30.48
N ILE A 167 18.00 2.72 -29.39
CA ILE A 167 17.68 4.15 -29.30
C ILE A 167 18.74 4.94 -30.05
N HIS A 168 18.32 5.67 -31.08
CA HIS A 168 19.15 6.60 -31.82
C HIS A 168 18.78 8.05 -31.49
N ARG A 169 19.77 8.90 -31.19
CA ARG A 169 19.54 10.33 -30.92
C ARG A 169 19.76 11.13 -32.19
N LEU A 170 18.71 11.78 -32.70
CA LEU A 170 18.82 12.68 -33.86
C LEU A 170 19.46 14.02 -33.47
N ASN A 171 19.16 14.50 -32.26
CA ASN A 171 19.76 15.70 -31.68
C ASN A 171 19.62 15.67 -30.15
N LYS A 172 19.96 16.78 -29.47
CA LYS A 172 19.89 16.87 -27.99
C LYS A 172 18.48 16.68 -27.42
N ARG A 173 17.42 16.85 -28.21
CA ARG A 173 16.01 16.82 -27.78
C ARG A 173 15.21 15.66 -28.35
N GLU A 174 15.61 15.15 -29.51
CA GLU A 174 14.86 14.16 -30.29
C GLU A 174 15.55 12.80 -30.28
N ARG A 175 14.72 11.78 -30.06
CA ARG A 175 15.12 10.37 -30.01
C ARG A 175 14.21 9.59 -30.95
N THR A 176 14.80 8.67 -31.70
CA THR A 176 14.12 7.72 -32.57
C THR A 176 14.63 6.32 -32.29
N LEU A 177 14.09 5.33 -32.99
CA LEU A 177 14.50 3.94 -32.92
C LEU A 177 15.14 3.52 -34.25
N THR A 178 16.19 2.72 -34.18
CA THR A 178 16.83 2.08 -35.34
C THR A 178 16.72 0.56 -35.20
N ILE A 179 16.47 -0.14 -36.30
CA ILE A 179 16.28 -1.60 -36.27
C ILE A 179 17.61 -2.27 -35.91
N ASN A 180 17.56 -3.18 -34.94
CA ASN A 180 18.65 -4.10 -34.65
C ASN A 180 18.39 -5.41 -35.42
N PRO A 181 19.16 -5.76 -36.46
CA PRO A 181 18.84 -6.90 -37.33
C PRO A 181 18.71 -8.23 -36.60
N GLU A 182 19.60 -8.50 -35.63
CA GLU A 182 19.62 -9.74 -34.85
C GLU A 182 18.35 -9.88 -34.02
N GLU A 183 18.01 -8.86 -33.22
CA GLU A 183 16.81 -8.88 -32.39
C GLU A 183 15.52 -8.81 -33.22
N ALA A 184 15.53 -8.07 -34.34
CA ALA A 184 14.38 -7.90 -35.21
C ALA A 184 13.99 -9.20 -35.91
N SER A 185 14.96 -10.06 -36.25
CA SER A 185 14.69 -11.41 -36.77
C SER A 185 13.83 -12.23 -35.79
N VAL A 186 14.14 -12.15 -34.49
CA VAL A 186 13.40 -12.82 -33.41
C VAL A 186 12.01 -12.24 -33.25
N VAL A 187 11.85 -10.92 -33.36
CA VAL A 187 10.52 -10.30 -33.37
C VAL A 187 9.67 -10.83 -34.53
N ARG A 188 10.23 -10.93 -35.75
CA ARG A 188 9.53 -11.51 -36.91
C ARG A 188 9.11 -12.96 -36.65
N MET A 189 10.00 -13.78 -36.09
CA MET A 189 9.68 -15.16 -35.70
C MET A 189 8.55 -15.22 -34.68
N ILE A 190 8.53 -14.35 -33.67
CA ILE A 190 7.47 -14.30 -32.65
C ILE A 190 6.10 -14.00 -33.29
N PHE A 191 6.03 -13.02 -34.19
CA PHE A 191 4.78 -12.68 -34.88
C PHE A 191 4.34 -13.81 -35.81
N ASP A 192 5.27 -14.42 -36.54
CA ASP A 192 5.01 -15.53 -37.46
C ASP A 192 4.49 -16.79 -36.74
N TRP A 193 5.19 -17.24 -35.69
CA TRP A 193 4.76 -18.40 -34.89
C TRP A 193 3.41 -18.19 -34.21
N TYR A 194 3.09 -16.95 -33.84
CA TYR A 194 1.79 -16.64 -33.27
C TYR A 194 0.68 -16.61 -34.33
N ALA A 195 0.92 -15.95 -35.47
CA ALA A 195 -0.06 -15.78 -36.54
C ALA A 195 -0.33 -17.10 -37.28
N HIS A 196 0.72 -17.75 -37.79
CA HIS A 196 0.64 -18.87 -38.71
C HIS A 196 0.75 -20.24 -38.02
N GLU A 197 1.67 -20.43 -37.05
CA GLU A 197 1.86 -21.72 -36.36
C GLU A 197 0.90 -21.93 -35.16
N ASP A 198 0.01 -20.97 -34.89
CA ASP A 198 -0.99 -21.01 -33.81
C ASP A 198 -0.43 -21.18 -32.38
N MET A 199 0.86 -20.93 -32.19
CA MET A 199 1.55 -21.12 -30.91
C MET A 199 1.07 -20.10 -29.86
N GLY A 200 0.82 -20.58 -28.64
CA GLY A 200 0.54 -19.71 -27.49
C GLY A 200 1.81 -19.04 -26.94
N ALA A 201 1.67 -17.93 -26.22
CA ALA A 201 2.81 -17.20 -25.63
C ALA A 201 3.72 -18.07 -24.73
N ASN A 202 3.19 -19.08 -24.03
CA ASN A 202 4.01 -20.03 -23.27
C ASN A 202 4.83 -20.97 -24.15
N ALA A 203 4.28 -21.40 -25.29
CA ALA A 203 4.98 -22.28 -26.24
C ALA A 203 6.08 -21.51 -26.95
N ILE A 204 5.79 -20.29 -27.42
CA ILE A 204 6.77 -19.37 -27.99
C ILE A 204 7.91 -19.11 -27.01
N ARG A 205 7.59 -18.86 -25.72
CA ARG A 205 8.60 -18.68 -24.67
C ARG A 205 9.53 -19.88 -24.55
N SER A 206 8.97 -21.10 -24.46
CA SER A 206 9.79 -22.32 -24.39
C SER A 206 10.69 -22.44 -25.61
N LYS A 207 10.13 -22.34 -26.82
CA LYS A 207 10.88 -22.42 -28.08
C LYS A 207 12.04 -21.42 -28.13
N LEU A 208 11.80 -20.16 -27.73
CA LEU A 208 12.86 -19.13 -27.69
C LEU A 208 13.97 -19.45 -26.69
N ASN A 209 13.61 -19.92 -25.49
CA ASN A 209 14.59 -20.27 -24.46
C ASN A 209 15.39 -21.52 -24.85
N ASP A 210 14.75 -22.52 -25.46
CA ASP A 210 15.37 -23.76 -25.93
C ASP A 210 16.38 -23.48 -27.06
N LEU A 211 16.08 -22.50 -27.91
CA LEU A 211 16.99 -21.99 -28.96
C LEU A 211 18.10 -21.07 -28.41
N GLY A 212 18.09 -20.75 -27.12
CA GLY A 212 19.12 -19.94 -26.46
C GLY A 212 18.95 -18.42 -26.60
N TYR A 213 17.86 -17.93 -27.19
CA TYR A 213 17.61 -16.49 -27.30
C TYR A 213 17.36 -15.87 -25.92
N LYS A 214 17.94 -14.70 -25.68
CA LYS A 214 17.76 -13.91 -24.45
C LYS A 214 16.99 -12.61 -24.73
N SER A 215 16.29 -12.12 -23.71
CA SER A 215 15.66 -10.79 -23.72
C SER A 215 16.71 -9.68 -23.79
N LYS A 216 16.29 -8.43 -24.05
CA LYS A 216 17.21 -7.27 -24.17
C LYS A 216 18.13 -7.05 -22.95
N LEU A 217 17.71 -7.50 -21.78
CA LEU A 217 18.47 -7.39 -20.52
C LEU A 217 19.27 -8.66 -20.19
N GLY A 218 19.37 -9.62 -21.12
CA GLY A 218 20.09 -10.90 -20.93
C GLY A 218 19.31 -11.99 -20.18
N ASN A 219 18.08 -11.72 -19.74
CA ASN A 219 17.25 -12.69 -19.01
C ASN A 219 16.54 -13.66 -19.96
N GLU A 220 16.11 -14.80 -19.42
CA GLU A 220 15.20 -15.73 -20.12
C GLU A 220 13.86 -15.08 -20.46
N TRP A 221 13.21 -15.60 -21.51
CA TRP A 221 11.91 -15.13 -21.93
C TRP A 221 10.82 -15.48 -20.91
N ASN A 222 9.92 -14.53 -20.73
CA ASN A 222 8.70 -14.68 -19.95
C ASN A 222 7.49 -14.58 -20.91
N PRO A 223 6.43 -15.40 -20.77
CA PRO A 223 5.20 -15.26 -21.55
C PRO A 223 4.63 -13.84 -21.56
N TYR A 224 4.77 -13.07 -20.49
CA TYR A 224 4.30 -11.68 -20.45
C TYR A 224 5.10 -10.77 -21.39
N SER A 225 6.42 -10.95 -21.50
CA SER A 225 7.26 -10.18 -22.41
C SER A 225 6.88 -10.42 -23.87
N ILE A 226 6.51 -11.65 -24.21
CA ILE A 226 6.03 -12.01 -25.55
C ILE A 226 4.68 -11.34 -25.83
N LEU A 227 3.75 -11.40 -24.88
CA LEU A 227 2.47 -10.71 -25.00
C LEU A 227 2.62 -9.19 -25.12
N ASP A 228 3.59 -8.60 -24.41
CA ASP A 228 3.90 -7.19 -24.52
C ASP A 228 4.45 -6.85 -25.91
N ILE A 229 5.30 -7.70 -26.50
CA ILE A 229 5.79 -7.54 -27.89
C ILE A 229 4.62 -7.59 -28.87
N LEU A 230 3.80 -8.64 -28.81
CA LEU A 230 2.68 -8.85 -29.72
C LEU A 230 1.65 -7.71 -29.66
N LYS A 231 1.53 -6.99 -28.53
CA LYS A 231 0.57 -5.88 -28.34
C LYS A 231 1.15 -4.50 -28.58
N ASN A 232 2.44 -4.38 -28.88
CA ASN A 232 3.11 -3.08 -28.92
C ASN A 232 3.09 -2.47 -30.32
N ASN A 233 2.38 -1.35 -30.49
CA ASN A 233 2.28 -0.64 -31.77
C ASN A 233 3.63 -0.10 -32.29
N VAL A 234 4.70 -0.11 -31.49
CA VAL A 234 6.05 0.27 -31.96
C VAL A 234 6.53 -0.61 -33.12
N TYR A 235 6.10 -1.88 -33.18
CA TYR A 235 6.52 -2.78 -34.27
C TYR A 235 5.91 -2.46 -35.63
N ILE A 236 4.83 -1.67 -35.66
CA ILE A 236 4.19 -1.14 -36.88
C ILE A 236 4.52 0.33 -37.13
N GLY A 237 5.62 0.84 -36.57
CA GLY A 237 6.08 2.21 -36.83
C GLY A 237 5.36 3.29 -36.01
N LYS A 238 4.57 2.94 -34.99
CA LYS A 238 3.82 3.92 -34.19
C LYS A 238 4.43 4.11 -32.79
N VAL A 239 4.44 5.34 -32.29
CA VAL A 239 4.82 5.64 -30.90
C VAL A 239 3.57 5.84 -30.05
N THR A 240 3.60 5.29 -28.83
CA THR A 240 2.45 5.30 -27.92
C THR A 240 2.80 5.92 -26.57
N TRP A 241 1.94 6.80 -26.06
CA TRP A 241 2.13 7.47 -24.78
C TRP A 241 0.85 7.46 -23.92
N GLN A 242 0.98 7.79 -22.63
CA GLN A 242 -0.10 7.80 -21.64
C GLN A 242 -0.81 6.46 -21.36
N LYS A 243 -0.16 5.30 -21.60
CA LYS A 243 -0.71 3.98 -21.23
C LYS A 243 -1.04 3.82 -19.74
N ARG A 244 -0.42 4.63 -18.88
CA ARG A 244 -0.62 4.64 -17.43
C ARG A 244 -0.73 6.07 -16.94
N LYS A 245 -1.64 6.28 -15.99
CA LYS A 245 -1.81 7.55 -15.29
C LYS A 245 -1.46 7.35 -13.83
N GLU A 246 -0.65 8.25 -13.31
CA GLU A 246 -0.34 8.28 -11.90
C GLU A 246 -1.52 8.93 -11.16
N VAL A 247 -2.16 8.14 -10.30
CA VAL A 247 -3.28 8.58 -9.47
C VAL A 247 -2.77 8.74 -8.05
N LYS A 248 -2.83 9.97 -7.52
CA LYS A 248 -2.65 10.23 -6.09
C LYS A 248 -3.93 9.79 -5.37
N ARG A 249 -3.84 8.75 -4.53
CA ARG A 249 -4.93 8.38 -3.62
C ARG A 249 -4.88 9.27 -2.38
N PRO A 250 -6.03 9.67 -1.79
CA PRO A 250 -6.06 10.59 -0.64
C PRO A 250 -5.20 10.13 0.56
N ASP A 251 -5.12 8.81 0.80
CA ASP A 251 -4.52 8.26 2.04
C ASP A 251 -3.26 7.39 1.81
N ALA A 252 -2.72 7.33 0.59
CA ALA A 252 -1.59 6.45 0.28
C ALA A 252 -0.28 7.22 0.12
N VAL A 253 0.73 6.87 0.92
CA VAL A 253 2.13 7.33 0.79
C VAL A 253 2.72 6.98 -0.61
N LYS A 254 2.16 5.94 -1.27
CA LYS A 254 2.57 5.49 -2.60
C LYS A 254 1.54 5.93 -3.64
N ARG A 255 2.03 6.58 -4.69
CA ARG A 255 1.25 6.88 -5.90
C ARG A 255 0.90 5.57 -6.61
N SER A 256 -0.36 5.40 -6.98
CA SER A 256 -0.80 4.21 -7.72
C SER A 256 -0.80 4.49 -9.22
N CYS A 257 -0.14 3.65 -9.99
CA CYS A 257 -0.17 3.72 -11.46
C CYS A 257 -1.32 2.85 -11.98
N ALA A 258 -2.41 3.48 -12.42
CA ALA A 258 -3.52 2.78 -13.08
C ALA A 258 -3.26 2.70 -14.59
N ARG A 259 -3.58 1.55 -15.22
CA ARG A 259 -3.67 1.47 -16.69
C ARG A 259 -4.84 2.33 -17.16
N GLN A 260 -4.62 3.14 -18.19
CA GLN A 260 -5.68 3.90 -18.85
C GLN A 260 -6.39 3.02 -19.88
N ASP A 261 -7.62 3.41 -20.23
CA ASP A 261 -8.32 2.81 -21.36
C ASP A 261 -7.53 3.05 -22.66
N LYS A 262 -7.71 2.18 -23.65
CA LYS A 262 -7.03 2.31 -24.94
C LYS A 262 -7.45 3.60 -25.67
N SER A 263 -8.65 4.12 -25.43
CA SER A 263 -9.13 5.39 -26.01
C SER A 263 -8.32 6.60 -25.57
N ASP A 264 -7.71 6.55 -24.38
CA ASP A 264 -6.95 7.67 -23.81
C ASP A 264 -5.47 7.63 -24.22
N TRP A 265 -5.06 6.62 -25.00
CA TRP A 265 -3.67 6.49 -25.44
C TRP A 265 -3.39 7.45 -26.58
N ILE A 266 -2.29 8.18 -26.46
CA ILE A 266 -1.78 8.99 -27.56
C ILE A 266 -0.99 8.05 -28.47
N ILE A 267 -1.49 7.84 -29.68
CA ILE A 267 -0.85 7.01 -30.70
C ILE A 267 -0.52 7.92 -31.88
N ALA A 268 0.77 8.08 -32.18
CA ALA A 268 1.25 8.89 -33.29
C ALA A 268 2.19 8.06 -34.17
N ASP A 269 2.37 8.49 -35.41
CA ASP A 269 3.32 7.85 -36.33
C ASP A 269 4.75 8.18 -35.89
N GLY A 270 5.55 7.14 -35.69
CA GLY A 270 6.93 7.25 -35.25
C GLY A 270 7.86 7.58 -36.41
N LYS A 271 9.02 8.16 -36.09
CA LYS A 271 10.11 8.41 -37.06
C LYS A 271 10.92 7.15 -37.43
N HIS A 272 10.59 6.00 -36.86
CA HIS A 272 11.35 4.75 -37.01
C HIS A 272 10.68 3.81 -38.01
N GLU A 273 11.49 3.00 -38.69
CA GLU A 273 10.98 2.00 -39.62
C GLU A 273 10.25 0.85 -38.89
N PRO A 274 9.11 0.37 -39.41
CA PRO A 274 8.41 -0.77 -38.84
C PRO A 274 9.16 -2.09 -39.09
N ILE A 275 9.22 -2.97 -38.08
CA ILE A 275 9.74 -4.33 -38.22
C ILE A 275 8.69 -5.27 -38.86
N ILE A 276 7.41 -5.01 -38.57
CA ILE A 276 6.27 -5.87 -38.93
C ILE A 276 5.26 -5.09 -39.79
N PRO A 277 4.73 -5.68 -40.87
CA PRO A 277 3.64 -5.08 -41.64
C PRO A 277 2.37 -4.87 -40.79
N ALA A 278 1.65 -3.78 -41.05
CA ALA A 278 0.41 -3.46 -40.33
C ALA A 278 -0.63 -4.59 -40.41
N SER A 279 -0.76 -5.23 -41.58
CA SER A 279 -1.68 -6.35 -41.81
C SER A 279 -1.41 -7.56 -40.90
N LEU A 280 -0.14 -7.94 -40.75
CA LEU A 280 0.25 -9.06 -39.86
C LEU A 280 -0.02 -8.70 -38.39
N PHE A 281 0.22 -7.45 -37.99
CA PHE A 281 -0.06 -7.00 -36.64
C PHE A 281 -1.56 -7.01 -36.31
N GLU A 282 -2.40 -6.56 -37.23
CA GLU A 282 -3.86 -6.57 -37.10
C GLU A 282 -4.40 -8.00 -36.95
N GLN A 283 -3.94 -8.93 -37.80
CA GLN A 283 -4.27 -10.36 -37.69
C GLN A 283 -3.91 -10.93 -36.30
N VAL A 284 -2.74 -10.57 -35.77
CA VAL A 284 -2.32 -10.96 -34.42
C VAL A 284 -3.21 -10.34 -33.35
N GLN A 285 -3.63 -9.08 -33.48
CA GLN A 285 -4.55 -8.44 -32.52
C GLN A 285 -5.93 -9.10 -32.52
N GLU A 286 -6.48 -9.42 -33.69
CA GLU A 286 -7.75 -10.15 -33.80
C GLU A 286 -7.67 -11.50 -33.11
N LYS A 287 -6.58 -12.24 -33.33
CA LYS A 287 -6.32 -13.53 -32.69
C LYS A 287 -6.13 -13.44 -31.18
N LEU A 288 -5.47 -12.39 -30.69
CA LEU A 288 -5.34 -12.10 -29.26
C LEU A 288 -6.71 -11.80 -28.63
N ASN A 289 -7.57 -11.07 -29.33
CA ASN A 289 -8.91 -10.72 -28.87
C ASN A 289 -9.87 -11.92 -28.93
N SER A 290 -9.73 -12.81 -29.92
CA SER A 290 -10.56 -14.02 -30.02
C SER A 290 -10.16 -15.10 -29.01
N ARG A 291 -8.86 -15.22 -28.71
CA ARG A 291 -8.33 -16.06 -27.62
C ARG A 291 -8.52 -15.45 -26.23
N TYR A 292 -9.05 -14.22 -26.13
CA TYR A 292 -9.41 -13.61 -24.87
C TYR A 292 -10.60 -14.36 -24.27
N HIS A 293 -10.31 -15.31 -23.39
CA HIS A 293 -11.33 -15.87 -22.53
C HIS A 293 -11.77 -14.80 -21.53
N ILE A 294 -13.08 -14.50 -21.53
CA ILE A 294 -13.73 -13.80 -20.42
C ILE A 294 -13.26 -14.49 -19.14
N PRO A 295 -12.80 -13.76 -18.11
CA PRO A 295 -12.47 -14.36 -16.83
C PRO A 295 -13.61 -15.28 -16.42
N TYR A 296 -13.29 -16.55 -16.15
CA TYR A 296 -14.26 -17.60 -15.80
C TYR A 296 -15.09 -17.31 -14.52
N ASN A 297 -14.87 -16.13 -13.92
CA ASN A 297 -15.43 -15.64 -12.67
C ASN A 297 -16.54 -14.58 -12.85
N THR A 298 -17.20 -14.53 -14.00
CA THR A 298 -18.34 -13.62 -14.22
C THR A 298 -19.67 -14.18 -13.68
N ASN A 299 -19.81 -15.51 -13.55
CA ASN A 299 -21.03 -16.13 -13.05
C ASN A 299 -20.83 -16.80 -11.68
N GLY A 300 -20.98 -16.00 -10.61
CA GLY A 300 -21.28 -16.46 -9.25
C GLY A 300 -20.36 -17.53 -8.64
N ILE A 301 -20.72 -18.00 -7.45
CA ILE A 301 -20.08 -19.16 -6.83
C ILE A 301 -20.77 -20.40 -7.39
N LYS A 302 -20.03 -21.27 -8.10
CA LYS A 302 -20.53 -22.56 -8.62
C LYS A 302 -20.26 -23.75 -7.70
N ASN A 303 -19.31 -23.59 -6.77
CA ASN A 303 -18.89 -24.64 -5.83
C ASN A 303 -19.26 -24.23 -4.40
N PRO A 304 -20.09 -25.01 -3.67
CA PRO A 304 -20.43 -24.77 -2.26
C PRO A 304 -19.20 -24.68 -1.33
N LEU A 305 -18.12 -25.38 -1.65
CA LEU A 305 -16.89 -25.47 -0.86
C LEU A 305 -15.84 -24.40 -1.21
N ALA A 306 -16.18 -23.46 -2.12
CA ALA A 306 -15.25 -22.45 -2.60
C ALA A 306 -14.65 -21.60 -1.47
N GLY A 307 -13.32 -21.69 -1.34
CA GLY A 307 -12.54 -20.92 -0.36
C GLY A 307 -12.55 -21.50 1.07
N ILE A 308 -13.34 -22.54 1.35
CA ILE A 308 -13.42 -23.21 2.65
C ILE A 308 -12.32 -24.28 2.75
N VAL A 309 -12.19 -25.11 1.72
CA VAL A 309 -11.24 -26.23 1.74
C VAL A 309 -9.82 -25.77 1.39
N LYS A 310 -8.87 -26.05 2.27
CA LYS A 310 -7.45 -25.71 2.15
C LYS A 310 -6.60 -26.97 2.07
N CYS A 311 -5.52 -26.90 1.31
CA CYS A 311 -4.57 -27.99 1.18
C CYS A 311 -3.67 -28.08 2.42
N ALA A 312 -3.62 -29.22 3.09
CA ALA A 312 -2.75 -29.45 4.24
C ALA A 312 -1.26 -29.33 3.92
N LYS A 313 -0.84 -29.69 2.69
CA LYS A 313 0.58 -29.71 2.30
C LYS A 313 1.17 -28.34 1.96
N CYS A 314 0.37 -27.41 1.42
CA CYS A 314 0.89 -26.11 0.95
C CYS A 314 0.04 -24.89 1.34
N GLY A 315 -1.07 -25.08 2.07
CA GLY A 315 -1.97 -24.00 2.51
C GLY A 315 -2.85 -23.38 1.42
N TYR A 316 -2.65 -23.71 0.14
CA TYR A 316 -3.47 -23.17 -0.95
C TYR A 316 -4.93 -23.60 -0.84
N SER A 317 -5.83 -22.74 -1.33
CA SER A 317 -7.25 -23.10 -1.47
C SER A 317 -7.41 -24.18 -2.54
N MET A 318 -8.15 -25.24 -2.21
CA MET A 318 -8.53 -26.26 -3.16
C MET A 318 -9.53 -25.67 -4.17
N VAL A 319 -9.43 -26.08 -5.44
CA VAL A 319 -10.26 -25.58 -6.54
C VAL A 319 -11.01 -26.74 -7.17
N GLN A 320 -12.29 -26.53 -7.48
CA GLN A 320 -13.09 -27.53 -8.19
C GLN A 320 -12.84 -27.47 -9.70
N ARG A 321 -12.67 -28.65 -10.30
CA ARG A 321 -12.60 -28.87 -11.73
C ARG A 321 -13.92 -29.41 -12.26
N TYR A 322 -14.26 -28.98 -13.46
CA TYR A 322 -15.43 -29.41 -14.23
C TYR A 322 -14.98 -30.16 -15.50
N PRO A 323 -14.50 -31.40 -15.38
CA PRO A 323 -14.14 -32.21 -16.55
C PRO A 323 -15.39 -32.59 -17.36
N LYS A 324 -15.32 -32.57 -18.70
CA LYS A 324 -16.49 -32.81 -19.58
C LYS A 324 -17.13 -34.19 -19.42
N ASN A 325 -16.34 -35.24 -19.17
CA ASN A 325 -16.79 -36.64 -19.17
C ASN A 325 -16.44 -37.37 -17.85
N ARG A 326 -16.27 -36.65 -16.74
CA ARG A 326 -15.96 -37.24 -15.43
C ARG A 326 -16.69 -36.47 -14.33
N LYS A 327 -16.83 -37.09 -13.15
CA LYS A 327 -17.32 -36.39 -11.96
C LYS A 327 -16.41 -35.22 -11.60
N GLU A 328 -17.00 -34.20 -10.98
CA GLU A 328 -16.31 -33.01 -10.50
C GLU A 328 -15.32 -33.38 -9.39
N THR A 329 -14.12 -32.81 -9.46
CA THR A 329 -13.05 -33.09 -8.50
C THR A 329 -12.47 -31.81 -7.93
N MET A 330 -12.03 -31.85 -6.68
CA MET A 330 -11.28 -30.78 -6.04
C MET A 330 -9.78 -31.09 -6.08
N ASP A 331 -8.99 -30.18 -6.61
CA ASP A 331 -7.53 -30.29 -6.70
C ASP A 331 -6.79 -29.06 -6.16
N CYS A 332 -5.57 -29.29 -5.69
CA CYS A 332 -4.66 -28.21 -5.34
C CYS A 332 -4.01 -27.67 -6.63
N LYS A 333 -4.16 -26.37 -6.91
CA LYS A 333 -3.56 -25.73 -8.09
C LYS A 333 -2.10 -25.30 -7.91
N HIS A 334 -1.54 -25.49 -6.71
CA HIS A 334 -0.14 -25.18 -6.47
C HIS A 334 0.76 -26.14 -7.25
N ARG A 335 1.64 -25.60 -8.11
CA ARG A 335 2.52 -26.38 -8.97
C ARG A 335 3.46 -27.23 -8.10
N GLY A 336 3.54 -28.53 -8.38
CA GLY A 336 4.39 -29.46 -7.61
C GLY A 336 3.81 -29.93 -6.28
N CYS A 337 2.56 -29.55 -5.94
CA CYS A 337 1.92 -30.07 -4.74
C CYS A 337 1.49 -31.53 -4.94
N GLU A 338 1.87 -32.39 -4.00
CA GLU A 338 1.55 -33.82 -4.03
C GLU A 338 0.21 -34.19 -3.38
N ASN A 339 -0.65 -33.21 -3.09
CA ASN A 339 -1.95 -33.48 -2.48
C ASN A 339 -2.92 -33.98 -3.55
N LYS A 340 -3.34 -35.24 -3.45
CA LYS A 340 -4.14 -35.92 -4.48
C LYS A 340 -5.57 -35.37 -4.50
N SER A 341 -6.16 -35.26 -5.68
CA SER A 341 -7.55 -34.83 -5.82
C SER A 341 -8.55 -35.90 -5.34
N SER A 342 -9.75 -35.47 -4.93
CA SER A 342 -10.91 -36.35 -4.72
C SER A 342 -12.17 -35.75 -5.34
N TYR A 343 -13.24 -36.54 -5.42
CA TYR A 343 -14.54 -36.08 -5.89
C TYR A 343 -15.11 -35.02 -4.94
N THR A 344 -15.59 -33.91 -5.48
CA THR A 344 -16.15 -32.82 -4.65
C THR A 344 -17.29 -33.33 -3.78
N GLU A 345 -18.17 -34.15 -4.35
CA GLU A 345 -19.33 -34.77 -3.68
C GLU A 345 -18.93 -35.51 -2.38
N LEU A 346 -17.83 -36.26 -2.40
CA LEU A 346 -17.34 -36.99 -1.23
C LEU A 346 -16.81 -36.04 -0.16
N ILE A 347 -16.10 -34.99 -0.55
CA ILE A 347 -15.57 -33.98 0.38
C ILE A 347 -16.73 -33.23 1.03
N GLU A 348 -17.74 -32.83 0.24
CA GLU A 348 -18.93 -32.14 0.72
C GLU A 348 -19.70 -32.99 1.74
N LYS A 349 -19.97 -34.26 1.41
CA LYS A 349 -20.64 -35.19 2.32
C LYS A 349 -19.88 -35.38 3.62
N ARG A 350 -18.56 -35.67 3.54
CA ARG A 350 -17.71 -35.89 4.71
C ARG A 350 -17.60 -34.64 5.59
N LEU A 351 -17.58 -33.45 4.98
CA LEU A 351 -17.57 -32.18 5.69
C LEU A 351 -18.85 -31.98 6.52
N LEU A 352 -20.02 -32.28 5.95
CA LEU A 352 -21.30 -32.15 6.65
C LEU A 352 -21.45 -33.19 7.77
N GLU A 353 -21.01 -34.42 7.54
CA GLU A 353 -20.97 -35.47 8.57
C GLU A 353 -20.08 -35.06 9.75
N ALA A 354 -18.85 -34.62 9.46
CA ALA A 354 -17.92 -34.17 10.49
C ALA A 354 -18.44 -32.92 11.23
N LEU A 355 -19.14 -32.01 10.54
CA LEU A 355 -19.78 -30.86 11.18
C LEU A 355 -20.92 -31.27 12.11
N LYS A 356 -21.71 -32.28 11.72
CA LYS A 356 -22.80 -32.83 12.55
C LYS A 356 -22.26 -33.55 13.78
N GLU A 357 -21.23 -34.38 13.63
CA GLU A 357 -20.55 -35.03 14.76
C GLU A 357 -19.96 -34.01 15.72
N TRP A 358 -19.29 -32.98 15.18
CA TRP A 358 -18.76 -31.88 15.98
C TRP A 358 -19.86 -31.14 16.72
N TYR A 359 -20.99 -30.83 16.08
CA TYR A 359 -22.15 -30.19 16.72
C TYR A 359 -22.70 -31.02 17.89
N ILE A 360 -22.86 -32.33 17.72
CA ILE A 360 -23.38 -33.22 18.77
C ILE A 360 -22.45 -33.22 19.98
N ASN A 361 -21.14 -33.38 19.76
CA ASN A 361 -20.15 -33.40 20.82
C ASN A 361 -20.08 -32.04 21.53
N TYR A 362 -20.03 -30.94 20.75
CA TYR A 362 -19.97 -29.59 21.29
C TYR A 362 -21.22 -29.23 22.12
N LYS A 363 -22.42 -29.65 21.66
CA LYS A 363 -23.67 -29.45 22.41
C LYS A 363 -23.66 -30.22 23.73
N ALA A 364 -23.20 -31.47 23.72
CA ALA A 364 -23.09 -32.29 24.92
C ALA A 364 -22.09 -31.71 25.93
N ASP A 365 -20.94 -31.22 25.46
CA ASP A 365 -19.95 -30.56 26.31
C ASP A 365 -20.47 -29.22 26.85
N PHE A 366 -21.13 -28.42 26.01
CA PHE A 366 -21.76 -27.17 26.44
C PHE A 366 -22.82 -27.40 27.52
N GLU A 367 -23.62 -28.46 27.41
CA GLU A 367 -24.64 -28.81 28.42
C GLU A 367 -24.00 -29.26 29.74
N LYS A 368 -22.90 -30.03 29.71
CA LYS A 368 -22.15 -30.43 30.91
C LYS A 368 -21.50 -29.25 31.63
N HIS A 369 -20.97 -28.28 30.88
CA HIS A 369 -20.22 -27.13 31.41
C HIS A 369 -21.08 -25.89 31.70
N LYS A 370 -22.38 -25.94 31.39
CA LYS A 370 -23.34 -24.83 31.47
C LYS A 370 -23.45 -24.13 32.82
N GLN A 371 -23.20 -24.86 33.93
CA GLN A 371 -23.27 -24.30 35.28
C GLN A 371 -21.89 -23.92 35.84
N GLY A 372 -20.85 -24.73 35.62
CA GLY A 372 -19.53 -24.53 36.21
C GLY A 372 -18.70 -23.41 35.57
N ASP A 373 -18.70 -23.29 34.25
CA ASP A 373 -17.91 -22.26 33.56
C ASP A 373 -18.60 -20.91 33.55
N ARG A 374 -19.95 -20.90 33.53
CA ARG A 374 -20.72 -19.67 33.58
C ARG A 374 -20.53 -18.91 34.89
N LEU A 375 -20.41 -19.62 36.02
CA LEU A 375 -20.11 -19.01 37.33
C LEU A 375 -18.71 -18.39 37.35
N LYS A 376 -17.72 -19.06 36.76
CA LYS A 376 -16.33 -18.56 36.69
C LYS A 376 -16.18 -17.37 35.76
N GLU A 377 -16.71 -17.46 34.53
CA GLU A 377 -16.64 -16.37 33.54
C GLU A 377 -17.41 -15.13 34.02
N THR A 378 -18.59 -15.31 34.63
CA THR A 378 -19.35 -14.20 35.21
C THR A 378 -18.61 -13.58 36.39
N GLN A 379 -17.94 -14.37 37.24
CA GLN A 379 -17.10 -13.85 38.32
C GLN A 379 -15.91 -13.03 37.81
N VAL A 380 -15.24 -13.49 36.75
CA VAL A 380 -14.10 -12.76 36.15
C VAL A 380 -14.55 -11.40 35.59
N ILE A 381 -15.67 -11.37 34.85
CA ILE A 381 -16.23 -10.11 34.35
C ILE A 381 -16.60 -9.18 35.51
N GLN A 382 -17.28 -9.69 36.55
CA GLN A 382 -17.66 -8.90 37.73
C GLN A 382 -16.44 -8.37 38.51
N MET A 383 -15.38 -9.16 38.64
CA MET A 383 -14.13 -8.74 39.29
C MET A 383 -13.45 -7.62 38.48
N ASN A 384 -13.37 -7.76 37.16
CA ASN A 384 -12.77 -6.74 36.30
C ASN A 384 -13.60 -5.46 36.26
N GLU A 385 -14.94 -5.55 36.26
CA GLU A 385 -15.82 -4.39 36.40
C GLU A 385 -15.65 -3.70 37.76
N ALA A 386 -15.51 -4.45 38.85
CA ALA A 386 -15.25 -3.88 40.17
C ALA A 386 -13.89 -3.18 40.24
N ALA A 387 -12.84 -3.77 39.65
CA ALA A 387 -11.53 -3.15 39.54
C ALA A 387 -11.58 -1.86 38.70
N LEU A 388 -12.32 -1.87 37.59
CA LEU A 388 -12.51 -0.70 36.73
C LEU A 388 -13.20 0.44 37.49
N ARG A 389 -14.28 0.15 38.24
CA ARG A 389 -14.96 1.16 39.08
C ARG A 389 -14.04 1.76 40.14
N LYS A 390 -13.13 0.96 40.70
CA LYS A 390 -12.13 1.44 41.66
C LYS A 390 -11.14 2.41 41.00
N LEU A 391 -10.63 2.07 39.82
CA LEU A 391 -9.73 2.93 39.05
C LEU A 391 -10.43 4.22 38.57
N GLU A 392 -11.71 4.14 38.17
CA GLU A 392 -12.51 5.32 37.82
C GLU A 392 -12.64 6.28 38.99
N LYS A 393 -12.85 5.76 40.21
CA LYS A 393 -12.87 6.58 41.42
C LYS A 393 -11.50 7.20 41.72
N GLU A 394 -10.43 6.43 41.59
CA GLU A 394 -9.05 6.94 41.80
C GLU A 394 -8.70 8.04 40.79
N LEU A 395 -9.09 7.89 39.51
CA LEU A 395 -8.90 8.90 38.48
C LEU A 395 -9.59 10.22 38.85
N VAL A 396 -10.83 10.16 39.36
CA VAL A 396 -11.57 11.35 39.82
C VAL A 396 -10.82 12.03 40.97
N ASP A 397 -10.29 11.26 41.92
CA ASP A 397 -9.57 11.82 43.07
C ASP A 397 -8.21 12.43 42.66
N VAL A 398 -7.47 11.80 41.74
CA VAL A 398 -6.22 12.35 41.19
C VAL A 398 -6.49 13.59 40.32
N GLN A 399 -7.60 13.62 39.58
CA GLN A 399 -8.00 14.81 38.82
C GLN A 399 -8.37 15.98 39.74
N LYS A 400 -8.99 15.72 40.90
CA LYS A 400 -9.19 16.75 41.94
C LYS A 400 -7.86 17.25 42.50
N GLN A 401 -6.89 16.37 42.71
CA GLN A 401 -5.54 16.78 43.12
C GLN A 401 -4.90 17.72 42.10
N LYS A 402 -5.03 17.43 40.80
CA LYS A 402 -4.57 18.31 39.73
C LYS A 402 -5.22 19.70 39.81
N ASN A 403 -6.53 19.77 39.99
CA ASN A 403 -7.24 21.05 40.14
C ASN A 403 -6.77 21.81 41.38
N ASN A 404 -6.61 21.13 42.52
CA ASN A 404 -6.09 21.75 43.74
C ASN A 404 -4.66 22.29 43.59
N LEU A 405 -3.82 21.65 42.76
CA LEU A 405 -2.47 22.18 42.47
C LEU A 405 -2.55 23.53 41.76
N HIS A 406 -3.51 23.71 40.83
CA HIS A 406 -3.75 24.99 40.17
C HIS A 406 -4.18 26.06 41.18
N ASP A 407 -5.14 25.74 42.05
CA ASP A 407 -5.62 26.67 43.09
C ASP A 407 -4.49 27.11 44.05
N LEU A 408 -3.58 26.20 44.41
CA LEU A 408 -2.46 26.50 45.31
C LEU A 408 -1.38 27.36 44.66
N LEU A 409 -1.19 27.25 43.35
CA LEU A 409 -0.32 28.13 42.58
C LEU A 409 -0.93 29.53 42.47
N GLU A 410 -2.23 29.64 42.18
CA GLU A 410 -2.95 30.92 42.10
C GLU A 410 -2.92 31.71 43.41
N ARG A 411 -2.93 30.99 44.55
CA ARG A 411 -2.80 31.59 45.90
C ARG A 411 -1.36 31.91 46.30
N GLY A 412 -0.37 31.60 45.45
CA GLY A 412 1.05 31.83 45.71
C GLY A 412 1.67 30.92 46.78
N VAL A 413 1.02 29.79 47.11
CA VAL A 413 1.54 28.83 48.10
C VAL A 413 2.67 27.98 47.50
N TYR A 414 2.63 27.76 46.18
CA TYR A 414 3.67 27.05 45.45
C TYR A 414 4.48 27.97 44.55
N THR A 415 5.79 27.67 44.45
CA THR A 415 6.65 28.22 43.40
C THR A 415 6.35 27.53 42.07
N VAL A 416 6.66 28.19 40.96
CA VAL A 416 6.45 27.65 39.60
C VAL A 416 7.16 26.31 39.43
N ASP A 417 8.40 26.19 39.91
CA ASP A 417 9.19 24.95 39.81
C ASP A 417 8.54 23.78 40.58
N MET A 418 8.06 24.05 41.80
CA MET A 418 7.44 23.03 42.64
C MET A 418 6.05 22.62 42.12
N PHE A 419 5.32 23.55 41.48
CA PHE A 419 4.09 23.22 40.78
C PHE A 419 4.35 22.32 39.56
N LEU A 420 5.36 22.63 38.75
CA LEU A 420 5.70 21.82 37.57
C LEU A 420 6.09 20.39 37.97
N GLU A 421 6.93 20.23 39.00
CA GLU A 421 7.32 18.92 39.52
C GLU A 421 6.09 18.10 39.97
N ARG A 422 5.20 18.71 40.77
CA ARG A 422 4.00 18.03 41.30
C ARG A 422 2.96 17.77 40.21
N SER A 423 2.81 18.69 39.26
CA SER A 423 1.89 18.57 38.10
C SER A 423 2.32 17.44 37.17
N ASN A 424 3.63 17.25 36.97
CA ASN A 424 4.16 16.13 36.18
C ASN A 424 3.86 14.79 36.86
N VAL A 425 4.14 14.65 38.17
CA VAL A 425 3.83 13.42 38.92
C VAL A 425 2.33 13.07 38.87
N VAL A 426 1.46 14.07 39.02
CA VAL A 426 0.00 13.86 38.93
C VAL A 426 -0.42 13.52 37.50
N SER A 427 0.19 14.12 36.49
CA SER A 427 -0.09 13.84 35.08
C SER A 427 0.37 12.43 34.68
N ASP A 428 1.54 11.98 35.15
CA ASP A 428 2.04 10.61 34.93
C ASP A 428 1.12 9.57 35.58
N ARG A 429 0.59 9.86 36.77
CA ARG A 429 -0.37 8.97 37.41
C ARG A 429 -1.70 8.90 36.66
N ILE A 430 -2.16 10.01 36.06
CA ILE A 430 -3.35 10.03 35.20
C ILE A 430 -3.12 9.20 33.94
N THR A 431 -1.95 9.31 33.30
CA THR A 431 -1.64 8.51 32.10
C THR A 431 -1.54 7.01 32.41
N GLU A 432 -0.97 6.64 33.55
CA GLU A 432 -0.91 5.24 34.01
C GLU A 432 -2.31 4.65 34.31
N ILE A 433 -3.14 5.38 35.06
CA ILE A 433 -4.51 4.94 35.38
C ILE A 433 -5.37 4.85 34.11
N THR A 434 -5.25 5.80 33.18
CA THR A 434 -6.03 5.76 31.92
C THR A 434 -5.61 4.62 31.01
N SER A 435 -4.31 4.33 30.91
CA SER A 435 -3.79 3.18 30.14
C SER A 435 -4.27 1.84 30.71
N THR A 436 -4.19 1.66 32.03
CA THR A 436 -4.66 0.44 32.70
C THR A 436 -6.17 0.25 32.56
N MET A 437 -6.96 1.32 32.67
CA MET A 437 -8.40 1.28 32.40
C MET A 437 -8.73 0.87 30.97
N GLU A 438 -7.95 1.34 29.98
CA GLU A 438 -8.19 0.99 28.58
C GLU A 438 -7.94 -0.50 28.33
N ASN A 439 -6.89 -1.07 28.94
CA ASN A 439 -6.59 -2.50 28.86
C ASN A 439 -7.68 -3.35 29.51
N LEU A 440 -8.12 -3.00 30.73
CA LEU A 440 -9.23 -3.68 31.42
C LEU A 440 -10.53 -3.63 30.61
N LYS A 441 -10.86 -2.48 29.99
CA LYS A 441 -12.03 -2.36 29.10
C LYS A 441 -11.93 -3.25 27.87
N LYS A 442 -10.73 -3.42 27.30
CA LYS A 442 -10.48 -4.35 26.18
C LYS A 442 -10.71 -5.79 26.61
N GLU A 443 -10.17 -6.21 27.76
CA GLU A 443 -10.35 -7.55 28.31
C GLU A 443 -11.83 -7.88 28.57
N ILE A 444 -12.56 -7.00 29.25
CA ILE A 444 -14.00 -7.17 29.52
C ILE A 444 -14.78 -7.33 28.21
N LYS A 445 -14.49 -6.50 27.20
CA LYS A 445 -15.14 -6.58 25.89
C LYS A 445 -14.84 -7.89 25.16
N THR A 446 -13.62 -8.40 25.28
CA THR A 446 -13.22 -9.69 24.71
C THR A 446 -13.96 -10.85 25.38
N GLU A 447 -14.06 -10.85 26.70
CA GLU A 447 -14.77 -11.89 27.45
C GLU A 447 -16.28 -11.90 27.18
N ILE A 448 -16.93 -10.72 27.13
CA ILE A 448 -18.35 -10.61 26.74
C ILE A 448 -18.57 -11.15 25.31
N LYS A 449 -17.63 -10.89 24.41
CA LYS A 449 -17.70 -11.37 23.03
C LYS A 449 -17.54 -12.90 22.97
N LYS A 450 -16.63 -13.47 23.76
CA LYS A 450 -16.48 -14.94 23.88
C LYS A 450 -17.77 -15.60 24.38
N GLU A 451 -18.39 -15.06 25.43
CA GLU A 451 -19.65 -15.58 25.99
C GLU A 451 -20.79 -15.53 24.95
N LYS A 452 -20.92 -14.38 24.25
CA LYS A 452 -21.94 -14.21 23.20
C LYS A 452 -21.75 -15.18 22.04
N VAL A 453 -20.51 -15.35 21.56
CA VAL A 453 -20.21 -16.28 20.46
C VAL A 453 -20.48 -17.73 20.88
N LYS A 454 -20.08 -18.15 22.09
CA LYS A 454 -20.39 -19.49 22.62
C LYS A 454 -21.91 -19.76 22.62
N LYS A 455 -22.70 -18.77 23.03
CA LYS A 455 -24.17 -18.86 23.05
C LYS A 455 -24.80 -18.93 21.66
N ASP A 456 -24.27 -18.17 20.70
CA ASP A 456 -24.85 -18.06 19.35
C ASP A 456 -24.37 -19.18 18.40
N THR A 457 -23.26 -19.86 18.71
CA THR A 457 -22.67 -20.89 17.83
C THR A 457 -23.56 -22.13 17.67
N ILE A 458 -24.17 -22.62 18.75
CA ILE A 458 -25.03 -23.82 18.71
C ILE A 458 -26.26 -23.60 17.80
N PRO A 459 -27.07 -22.54 17.99
CA PRO A 459 -28.18 -22.23 17.10
C PRO A 459 -27.77 -22.00 15.64
N GLN A 460 -26.60 -21.39 15.40
CA GLN A 460 -26.11 -21.12 14.05
C GLN A 460 -25.76 -22.42 13.30
N VAL A 461 -25.09 -23.36 13.96
CA VAL A 461 -24.69 -24.63 13.34
C VAL A 461 -25.92 -25.50 13.08
N GLU A 462 -26.87 -25.53 14.00
CA GLU A 462 -28.17 -26.19 13.82
C GLU A 462 -28.93 -25.60 12.61
N HIS A 463 -29.01 -24.27 12.52
CA HIS A 463 -29.62 -23.59 11.39
C HIS A 463 -28.94 -23.90 10.06
N VAL A 464 -27.61 -23.98 10.03
CA VAL A 464 -26.86 -24.35 8.83
C VAL A 464 -27.16 -25.77 8.40
N LEU A 465 -27.10 -26.74 9.32
CA LEU A 465 -27.39 -28.15 9.01
C LEU A 465 -28.82 -28.35 8.48
N ASP A 466 -29.79 -27.59 8.99
CA ASP A 466 -31.19 -27.64 8.54
C ASP A 466 -31.42 -26.99 7.17
N LEU A 467 -30.83 -25.82 6.94
CA LEU A 467 -31.02 -25.09 5.68
C LEU A 467 -30.18 -25.63 4.53
N TYR A 468 -29.04 -26.27 4.82
CA TYR A 468 -28.11 -26.72 3.78
C TYR A 468 -28.78 -27.67 2.77
N PHE A 469 -29.63 -28.57 3.26
CA PHE A 469 -30.36 -29.53 2.44
C PHE A 469 -31.63 -28.95 1.78
N LYS A 470 -32.06 -27.73 2.13
CA LYS A 470 -33.28 -27.09 1.61
C LYS A 470 -33.03 -26.16 0.42
N THR A 471 -31.77 -25.92 0.05
CA THR A 471 -31.40 -25.04 -1.07
C THR A 471 -30.42 -25.75 -1.99
N ASP A 472 -30.62 -25.65 -3.31
CA ASP A 472 -29.67 -26.18 -4.30
C ASP A 472 -28.70 -25.12 -4.85
N ASP A 473 -28.92 -23.83 -4.53
CA ASP A 473 -28.03 -22.74 -4.94
C ASP A 473 -26.64 -22.85 -4.27
N PRO A 474 -25.55 -23.08 -5.04
CA PRO A 474 -24.20 -23.21 -4.49
C PRO A 474 -23.70 -21.97 -3.77
N LYS A 475 -24.18 -20.78 -4.14
CA LYS A 475 -23.83 -19.52 -3.47
C LYS A 475 -24.40 -19.47 -2.06
N LYS A 476 -25.67 -19.84 -1.89
CA LYS A 476 -26.32 -19.91 -0.58
C LYS A 476 -25.68 -20.98 0.30
N LYS A 477 -25.40 -22.17 -0.25
CA LYS A 477 -24.68 -23.24 0.46
C LYS A 477 -23.30 -22.76 0.95
N ASN A 478 -22.54 -22.05 0.11
CA ASN A 478 -21.25 -21.48 0.50
C ASN A 478 -21.37 -20.45 1.63
N SER A 479 -22.37 -19.56 1.55
CA SER A 479 -22.64 -18.57 2.61
C SER A 479 -23.01 -19.23 3.93
N LEU A 480 -23.84 -20.27 3.92
CA LEU A 480 -24.19 -21.05 5.11
C LEU A 480 -22.95 -21.69 5.73
N LEU A 481 -22.14 -22.41 4.96
CA LEU A 481 -20.92 -23.04 5.49
C LEU A 481 -19.91 -22.02 6.03
N LYS A 482 -19.71 -20.88 5.34
CA LYS A 482 -18.81 -19.82 5.81
C LYS A 482 -19.29 -19.10 7.07
N SER A 483 -20.57 -19.21 7.43
CA SER A 483 -21.05 -18.64 8.68
C SER A 483 -20.52 -19.41 9.89
N VAL A 484 -20.31 -20.72 9.75
CA VAL A 484 -19.92 -21.63 10.84
C VAL A 484 -18.48 -22.16 10.74
N LEU A 485 -17.90 -22.21 9.53
CA LEU A 485 -16.54 -22.70 9.30
C LEU A 485 -15.59 -21.55 8.89
N GLU A 486 -14.41 -21.55 9.47
CA GLU A 486 -13.28 -20.72 9.03
C GLU A 486 -12.61 -21.39 7.82
N LYS A 487 -12.30 -22.67 7.96
CA LYS A 487 -11.65 -23.50 6.94
C LYS A 487 -11.85 -24.99 7.22
N ALA A 488 -11.63 -25.81 6.20
CA ALA A 488 -11.48 -27.24 6.31
C ALA A 488 -10.14 -27.65 5.67
N VAL A 489 -9.27 -28.33 6.41
CA VAL A 489 -7.95 -28.73 5.93
C VAL A 489 -8.01 -30.15 5.38
N TYR A 490 -7.70 -30.27 4.10
CA TYR A 490 -7.78 -31.50 3.32
C TYR A 490 -6.38 -32.07 3.05
N LYS A 491 -6.20 -33.37 3.34
CA LYS A 491 -4.99 -34.12 3.03
C LYS A 491 -5.35 -35.47 2.41
N LYS A 492 -4.70 -35.77 1.29
CA LYS A 492 -4.76 -37.08 0.64
C LYS A 492 -3.44 -37.46 0.01
N GLU A 493 -2.96 -38.64 0.36
CA GLU A 493 -1.73 -39.23 -0.14
C GLU A 493 -1.92 -39.96 -1.48
N LYS A 494 -0.81 -40.23 -2.17
CA LYS A 494 -0.85 -40.80 -3.53
C LYS A 494 -1.50 -42.18 -3.59
N TRP A 495 -1.28 -43.01 -2.57
CA TRP A 495 -1.82 -44.39 -2.50
C TRP A 495 -3.31 -44.44 -2.13
N GLN A 496 -3.82 -43.44 -1.41
CA GLN A 496 -5.19 -43.41 -0.92
C GLN A 496 -6.21 -43.27 -2.07
N ARG A 497 -7.37 -43.94 -1.95
CA ARG A 497 -8.42 -44.04 -3.00
C ARG A 497 -9.74 -43.45 -2.52
N LEU A 498 -10.52 -42.87 -3.44
CA LEU A 498 -11.89 -42.39 -3.18
C LEU A 498 -12.03 -41.50 -1.93
N ASP A 499 -12.71 -41.99 -0.89
CA ASP A 499 -13.03 -41.36 0.38
C ASP A 499 -11.94 -41.49 1.45
N ASP A 500 -10.87 -42.23 1.17
CA ASP A 500 -9.67 -42.30 2.00
C ASP A 500 -8.91 -40.97 1.91
N PHE A 501 -9.36 -39.98 2.67
CA PHE A 501 -8.72 -38.68 2.85
C PHE A 501 -9.00 -38.15 4.25
N GLU A 502 -8.06 -37.36 4.76
CA GLU A 502 -8.22 -36.66 6.04
C GLU A 502 -8.84 -35.29 5.79
N LEU A 503 -9.86 -34.96 6.60
CA LEU A 503 -10.51 -33.66 6.60
C LEU A 503 -10.62 -33.13 8.03
N VAL A 504 -9.87 -32.08 8.34
CA VAL A 504 -9.89 -31.43 9.66
C VAL A 504 -10.69 -30.15 9.57
N LEU A 505 -11.77 -30.04 10.33
CA LEU A 505 -12.62 -28.84 10.35
C LEU A 505 -12.13 -27.83 11.37
N TYR A 506 -12.17 -26.55 11.00
CA TYR A 506 -11.93 -25.43 11.89
C TYR A 506 -13.22 -24.59 11.94
N PRO A 507 -14.11 -24.87 12.90
CA PRO A 507 -15.27 -24.04 13.15
C PRO A 507 -14.85 -22.65 13.60
N LYS A 508 -15.69 -21.65 13.32
CA LYS A 508 -15.52 -20.28 13.83
C LYS A 508 -15.88 -20.23 15.31
N LEU A 509 -15.05 -20.87 16.13
CA LEU A 509 -15.04 -20.68 17.57
C LEU A 509 -14.19 -19.45 17.90
N PRO A 510 -14.45 -18.75 19.01
CA PRO A 510 -13.49 -17.80 19.54
C PRO A 510 -12.26 -18.60 19.98
N GLN A 511 -11.13 -18.45 19.27
CA GLN A 511 -9.86 -19.01 19.71
C GLN A 511 -9.29 -18.15 20.85
N ASP A 512 -8.64 -18.78 21.82
CA ASP A 512 -8.04 -18.12 22.99
C ASP A 512 -6.87 -17.16 22.67
N GLY A 513 -6.49 -17.00 21.40
CA GLY A 513 -5.28 -16.27 21.02
C GLY A 513 -5.38 -15.29 19.83
N ASP A 514 -6.55 -15.10 19.22
CA ASP A 514 -6.72 -14.15 18.11
C ASP A 514 -7.80 -13.11 18.45
N ILE A 515 -7.42 -12.08 19.23
CA ILE A 515 -7.89 -10.66 19.20
C ILE A 515 -6.96 -9.83 20.09
#